data_AF-A0A430QGM7-F1
#
_entry.id   AF-A0A430QGM7-F1
#
_cell.length_a   1.000
_cell.length_b   1.000
_cell.length_c   1.000
_cell.angle_alpha   90.00
_cell.angle_beta   90.00
_cell.angle_gamma   90.00
#
_symmetry.space_group_name_H-M   'P 1'
#
loop_
_entity.id
_entity.type
_entity.pdbx_description
1 polymer ?
#
loop_
_entity_poly.entity_id
_entity_poly.type
_entity_poly.pdbx_seq_one_letter_code
_entity_poly.pdbx_strand_id
1 'polypeptide(L)'
;MFCEQASLFRIRYNCLQLTKEADEDYTTYAGRVNLQAERFKLNVLTSDQFKCLLFISGLNSPVDADFRMKLLSRMEHDDEMTLQTITTECQRLINLKQDTAMLETKSAVPSNSIHAVKTGQRT
;
A
#
# COMPACT_ATOMS: atom_id res chain seq x y z
N MET A 1 -6.54 -9.38 25.61
CA MET A 1 -5.24 -8.91 25.08
C MET A 1 -5.01 -9.64 23.76
N PHE A 2 -5.54 -9.11 22.67
CA PHE A 2 -5.32 -9.69 21.34
C PHE A 2 -3.97 -9.20 20.86
N CYS A 3 -2.93 -10.02 21.07
CA CYS A 3 -1.71 -9.84 20.29
C CYS A 3 -2.11 -10.29 18.88
N GLU A 4 -2.43 -9.33 18.02
CA GLU A 4 -2.66 -9.56 16.60
C GLU A 4 -1.42 -10.30 16.09
N GLN A 5 -1.57 -11.58 15.81
CA GLN A 5 -0.46 -12.43 15.40
C GLN A 5 0.02 -11.88 14.06
N ALA A 6 1.15 -11.16 14.08
CA ALA A 6 1.66 -10.52 12.88
C ALA A 6 1.82 -11.60 11.80
N SER A 7 1.20 -11.37 10.63
CA SER A 7 1.31 -12.29 9.50
C SER A 7 2.78 -12.54 9.14
N LEU A 8 3.06 -13.70 8.53
CA LEU A 8 4.40 -14.02 8.05
C LEU A 8 4.91 -12.96 7.06
N PHE A 9 4.02 -12.36 6.27
CA PHE A 9 4.37 -11.26 5.36
C PHE A 9 4.78 -9.99 6.09
N ARG A 10 4.04 -9.60 7.14
CA ARG A 10 4.41 -8.42 7.94
C ARG A 10 5.72 -8.63 8.68
N ILE A 11 5.97 -9.85 9.18
CA ILE A 11 7.27 -10.23 9.76
C ILE A 11 8.38 -10.07 8.72
N ARG A 12 8.19 -10.63 7.51
CA ARG A 12 9.17 -10.54 6.42
C ARG A 12 9.44 -9.11 5.98
N TYR A 13 8.39 -8.31 5.82
CA TYR A 13 8.50 -6.89 5.50
C TYR A 13 9.32 -6.15 6.58
N ASN A 14 9.01 -6.36 7.86
CA ASN A 14 9.75 -5.73 8.95
C ASN A 14 11.23 -6.13 8.98
N CYS A 15 11.57 -7.36 8.62
CA CYS A 15 12.97 -7.79 8.50
C CYS A 15 13.73 -6.98 7.44
N LEU A 16 13.06 -6.60 6.33
CA LEU A 16 13.66 -5.80 5.26
C LEU A 16 13.85 -4.33 5.66
N GLN A 17 13.16 -3.88 6.70
CA GLN A 17 13.33 -2.55 7.28
C GLN A 17 14.43 -2.51 8.36
N LEU A 18 15.14 -3.62 8.58
CA LEU A 18 16.19 -3.69 9.59
C LEU A 18 17.35 -2.76 9.21
N THR A 19 17.63 -1.80 10.08
CA THR A 19 18.76 -0.88 9.99
C THR A 19 19.60 -0.97 11.26
N LYS A 20 20.91 -0.74 11.10
CA LYS A 20 21.81 -0.58 12.24
C LYS A 20 21.54 0.76 12.91
N GLU A 21 21.46 0.77 14.24
CA GLU A 21 21.33 2.03 14.99
C GLU A 21 22.66 2.77 15.05
N ALA A 22 22.64 4.09 15.28
CA ALA A 22 23.86 4.92 15.25
C ALA A 22 24.91 4.49 16.29
N ASP A 23 24.47 4.13 17.49
CA ASP A 23 25.27 3.76 18.66
C ASP A 23 25.47 2.24 18.83
N GLU A 24 24.86 1.43 17.97
CA GLU A 24 24.95 -0.02 18.03
C GLU A 24 26.30 -0.54 17.52
N ASP A 25 26.90 -1.52 18.22
CA ASP A 25 28.11 -2.19 17.74
C ASP A 25 27.78 -3.29 16.69
N TYR A 26 28.77 -3.65 15.88
CA TYR A 26 28.56 -4.63 14.80
C TYR A 26 28.22 -6.04 15.29
N THR A 27 28.65 -6.44 16.48
CA THR A 27 28.34 -7.77 17.05
C THR A 27 26.88 -7.84 17.44
N THR A 28 26.39 -6.80 18.13
CA THR A 28 24.97 -6.65 18.48
C THR A 28 24.10 -6.60 17.22
N TYR A 29 24.50 -5.79 16.23
CA TYR A 29 23.79 -5.71 14.96
C TYR A 29 23.75 -7.05 14.21
N ALA A 30 24.88 -7.77 14.12
CA ALA A 30 24.94 -9.09 13.50
C ALA A 30 24.00 -10.09 14.20
N GLY A 31 23.91 -10.03 15.53
CA GLY A 31 22.95 -10.82 16.31
C GLY A 31 21.50 -10.54 15.92
N ARG A 32 21.11 -9.26 15.77
CA ARG A 32 19.77 -8.87 15.29
C ARG A 32 19.52 -9.34 13.86
N VAL A 33 20.49 -9.18 12.96
CA VAL A 33 20.39 -9.67 11.57
C VAL A 33 20.11 -11.17 11.56
N ASN A 34 20.85 -11.95 12.33
CA ASN A 34 20.66 -13.40 12.41
C ASN A 34 19.26 -13.76 12.95
N LEU A 35 18.79 -13.09 14.00
CA LEU A 35 17.45 -13.28 14.53
C LEU A 35 16.34 -12.95 13.51
N GLN A 36 16.50 -11.86 12.76
CA GLN A 36 15.52 -11.48 11.74
C GLN A 36 15.56 -12.43 10.54
N ALA A 37 16.73 -12.92 10.12
CA ALA A 37 16.87 -13.92 9.07
C ALA A 37 16.11 -15.22 9.40
N GLU A 38 16.20 -15.69 10.66
CA GLU A 38 15.44 -16.86 11.14
C GLU A 38 13.92 -16.64 11.14
N ARG A 39 13.47 -15.40 11.41
CA ARG A 39 12.06 -15.01 11.36
C ARG A 39 11.54 -14.80 9.95
N PHE A 40 12.41 -14.42 9.02
CA PHE A 40 12.07 -14.19 7.61
C PHE A 40 11.62 -15.48 6.91
N LYS A 41 12.09 -16.64 7.38
CA LYS A 41 11.77 -17.96 6.79
C LYS A 41 12.07 -17.99 5.29
N LEU A 42 13.32 -17.66 4.94
CA LEU A 42 13.79 -17.54 3.56
C LEU A 42 13.61 -18.85 2.77
N ASN A 43 13.80 -19.99 3.43
CA ASN A 43 13.74 -21.32 2.82
C ASN A 43 12.36 -21.69 2.23
N VAL A 44 11.30 -21.03 2.66
CA VAL A 44 9.93 -21.25 2.19
C VAL A 44 9.38 -20.04 1.43
N LEU A 45 10.25 -19.09 1.07
CA LEU A 45 9.87 -17.92 0.28
C LEU A 45 10.06 -18.20 -1.21
N THR A 46 9.02 -17.99 -2.00
CA THR A 46 9.12 -18.14 -3.46
C THR A 46 9.85 -16.94 -4.07
N SER A 47 10.41 -17.11 -5.27
CA SER A 47 11.07 -16.01 -5.99
C SER A 47 10.12 -14.84 -6.23
N ASP A 48 8.85 -15.10 -6.55
CA ASP A 48 7.88 -14.05 -6.80
C ASP A 48 7.47 -13.32 -5.52
N GLN A 49 7.24 -14.04 -4.42
CA GLN A 49 7.00 -13.40 -3.11
C GLN A 49 8.20 -12.53 -2.68
N PHE A 50 9.44 -12.98 -2.94
CA PHE A 50 10.63 -12.16 -2.68
C PHE A 50 10.66 -10.88 -3.52
N LYS A 51 10.40 -10.97 -4.83
CA LYS A 51 10.32 -9.79 -5.71
C LYS A 51 9.23 -8.82 -5.24
N CYS A 52 8.07 -9.34 -4.84
CA CYS A 52 6.97 -8.55 -4.28
C CYS A 52 7.39 -7.79 -3.01
N LEU A 53 8.07 -8.47 -2.08
CA LEU A 53 8.59 -7.83 -0.88
C LEU A 53 9.62 -6.74 -1.18
N LEU A 54 10.53 -6.96 -2.14
CA LEU A 54 11.49 -5.95 -2.58
C LEU A 54 10.79 -4.71 -3.16
N PHE A 55 9.79 -4.92 -4.01
CA PHE A 55 9.01 -3.82 -4.59
C PHE A 55 8.35 -2.98 -3.50
N ILE A 56 7.63 -3.62 -2.57
CA ILE A 56 6.90 -2.94 -1.49
C ILE A 56 7.88 -2.25 -0.54
N SER A 57 9.03 -2.86 -0.23
CA SER A 57 10.07 -2.27 0.62
C SER A 57 10.77 -1.06 -0.03
N GLY A 58 10.68 -0.92 -1.35
CA GLY A 58 11.15 0.25 -2.07
C GLY A 58 10.21 1.46 -1.99
N LEU A 59 8.93 1.24 -1.63
CA LEU A 59 7.91 2.29 -1.52
C LEU A 59 8.04 3.06 -0.20
N ASN A 60 9.16 3.76 0.00
CA ASN A 60 9.47 4.42 1.29
C ASN A 60 8.88 5.84 1.43
N SER A 61 8.39 6.43 0.34
CA SER A 61 7.79 7.77 0.39
C SER A 61 6.49 7.76 1.20
N PRO A 62 6.18 8.83 1.96
CA PRO A 62 4.87 8.99 2.60
C PRO A 62 3.69 8.92 1.63
N VAL A 63 3.87 9.35 0.38
CA VAL A 63 2.82 9.33 -0.65
C VAL A 63 2.37 7.89 -1.00
N ASP A 64 3.26 6.92 -0.78
CA ASP A 64 3.04 5.51 -1.09
C ASP A 64 2.51 4.73 0.13
N ALA A 65 2.31 5.37 1.29
CA ALA A 65 1.91 4.69 2.51
C ALA A 65 0.60 3.88 2.35
N ASP A 66 -0.40 4.45 1.68
CA ASP A 66 -1.67 3.77 1.39
C ASP A 66 -1.47 2.57 0.46
N PHE A 67 -0.63 2.73 -0.57
CA PHE A 67 -0.32 1.66 -1.53
C PHE A 67 0.38 0.52 -0.80
N ARG A 68 1.40 0.84 -0.02
CA ARG A 68 2.15 -0.10 0.81
C ARG A 68 1.24 -0.89 1.74
N MET A 69 0.32 -0.23 2.45
CA MET A 69 -0.63 -0.89 3.34
C MET A 69 -1.55 -1.87 2.59
N LYS A 70 -2.11 -1.44 1.45
CA LYS A 70 -3.01 -2.29 0.64
C LYS A 70 -2.29 -3.49 0.03
N LEU A 71 -1.08 -3.28 -0.49
CA LEU A 71 -0.25 -4.34 -1.06
C LEU A 71 0.17 -5.36 0.01
N LEU A 72 0.54 -4.91 1.21
CA LEU A 72 0.85 -5.80 2.33
C LEU A 72 -0.35 -6.66 2.73
N SER A 73 -1.52 -6.03 2.92
CA SER A 73 -2.76 -6.76 3.24
C SER A 73 -3.11 -7.79 2.16
N ARG A 74 -2.86 -7.47 0.89
CA ARG A 74 -3.10 -8.41 -0.19
C ARG A 74 -2.16 -9.61 -0.17
N MET A 75 -0.86 -9.38 0.07
CA MET A 75 0.10 -10.50 0.20
C MET A 75 -0.31 -11.47 1.30
N GLU A 76 -0.90 -10.98 2.40
CA GLU A 76 -1.38 -11.84 3.49
C GLU A 76 -2.48 -12.84 3.08
N HIS A 77 -3.19 -12.58 1.98
CA HIS A 77 -4.34 -13.37 1.55
C HIS A 77 -4.14 -14.02 0.16
N ASP A 78 -3.01 -13.79 -0.50
CA ASP A 78 -2.71 -14.20 -1.88
C ASP A 78 -1.32 -14.82 -1.96
N ASP A 79 -1.24 -16.14 -1.80
CA ASP A 79 0.02 -16.89 -1.81
C ASP A 79 0.70 -16.90 -3.20
N GLU A 80 -0.05 -16.63 -4.27
CA GLU A 80 0.42 -16.60 -5.67
C GLU A 80 0.71 -15.19 -6.19
N MET A 81 0.83 -14.21 -5.29
CA MET A 81 1.08 -12.83 -5.67
C MET A 81 2.40 -12.67 -6.44
N THR A 82 2.33 -11.97 -7.57
CA THR A 82 3.49 -11.67 -8.44
C THR A 82 3.69 -10.16 -8.58
N LEU A 83 4.84 -9.76 -9.14
CA LEU A 83 5.09 -8.35 -9.49
C LEU A 83 4.07 -7.79 -10.48
N GLN A 84 3.59 -8.61 -11.42
CA GLN A 84 2.55 -8.19 -12.35
C GLN A 84 1.29 -7.84 -11.57
N THR A 85 0.88 -8.71 -10.65
CA THR A 85 -0.32 -8.51 -9.84
C THR A 85 -0.20 -7.30 -8.91
N ILE A 86 1.00 -6.99 -8.40
CA ILE A 86 1.27 -5.72 -7.68
C ILE A 86 1.08 -4.53 -8.61
N THR A 87 1.70 -4.56 -9.78
CA THR A 87 1.71 -3.41 -10.70
C THR A 87 0.29 -3.10 -11.18
N THR A 88 -0.49 -4.14 -11.50
CA THR A 88 -1.91 -4.00 -11.84
C THR A 88 -2.70 -3.37 -10.69
N GLU A 89 -2.44 -3.77 -9.45
CA GLU A 89 -3.12 -3.20 -8.28
C GLU A 89 -2.72 -1.73 -8.04
N CYS A 90 -1.45 -1.38 -8.19
CA CYS A 90 -1.00 0.00 -8.16
C CYS A 90 -1.72 0.85 -9.21
N GLN A 91 -1.82 0.36 -10.45
CA GLN A 91 -2.52 1.07 -11.52
C GLN A 91 -4.01 1.25 -11.21
N ARG A 92 -4.67 0.20 -10.70
CA ARG A 92 -6.07 0.26 -10.28
C ARG A 92 -6.29 1.32 -9.21
N LEU A 93 -5.40 1.41 -8.23
CA LEU A 93 -5.45 2.39 -7.15
C LEU A 93 -5.19 3.82 -7.64
N ILE A 94 -4.29 4.01 -8.60
CA ILE A 94 -4.07 5.31 -9.25
C ILE A 94 -5.33 5.78 -9.97
N ASN A 95 -5.93 4.90 -10.78
CA ASN A 95 -7.15 5.22 -11.52
C ASN A 95 -8.30 5.58 -10.57
N LEU A 96 -8.47 4.84 -9.48
CA LEU A 96 -9.50 5.12 -8.48
C LEU A 96 -9.31 6.49 -7.79
N LYS A 97 -8.05 6.89 -7.53
CA LYS A 97 -7.75 8.23 -6.99
C LYS A 97 -8.12 9.33 -7.99
N GLN A 98 -7.88 9.12 -9.28
CA GLN A 98 -8.26 10.07 -10.34
C GLN A 98 -9.78 10.20 -10.47
N ASP A 99 -10.51 9.08 -10.47
CA ASP A 99 -11.98 9.07 -10.55
C ASP A 99 -12.61 9.81 -9.37
N THR A 100 -12.08 9.62 -8.16
CA THR A 100 -12.56 10.31 -6.94
C THR A 100 -12.36 11.83 -7.06
N ALA A 101 -11.19 12.27 -7.53
CA ALA A 101 -10.91 13.69 -7.75
C ALA A 101 -11.84 14.33 -8.82
N MET A 102 -12.24 13.57 -9.85
CA MET A 102 -13.19 14.04 -10.85
C MET A 102 -14.63 14.22 -10.29
N LEU A 103 -15.03 13.42 -9.31
CA LEU A 103 -16.35 13.54 -8.67
C LEU A 103 -16.42 14.72 -7.69
N GLU A 104 -15.33 14.97 -6.95
CA GLU A 104 -15.21 16.11 -6.05
C GLU A 104 -15.25 17.45 -6.81
N THR A 105 -14.58 17.53 -7.95
CA THR A 105 -14.55 18.74 -8.79
C THR A 105 -15.89 19.05 -9.46
N LYS A 106 -16.67 18.03 -9.86
CA LYS A 106 -18.04 18.23 -10.42
C LYS A 106 -19.04 18.70 -9.37
N SER A 107 -18.84 18.37 -8.10
CA SER A 107 -19.72 18.75 -7.00
C SER A 107 -19.50 20.20 -6.52
N ALA A 108 -18.42 20.85 -6.94
CA ALA A 108 -18.06 22.21 -6.56
C ALA A 108 -18.54 23.30 -7.55
N VAL A 109 -19.23 22.93 -8.65
CA VAL A 109 -19.81 23.91 -9.57
C VAL A 109 -21.15 24.41 -9.00
N PRO A 110 -21.33 25.71 -8.67
CA PRO A 110 -22.61 26.22 -8.24
C PRO A 110 -23.56 26.17 -9.43
N SER A 111 -24.59 25.32 -9.33
CA SER A 111 -25.64 25.18 -10.34
C SER A 111 -26.60 26.38 -10.28
N ASN A 112 -26.13 27.55 -10.71
CA ASN A 112 -26.95 28.75 -10.87
C ASN A 112 -27.29 28.98 -12.35
N SER A 113 -28.35 28.32 -12.83
CA SER A 113 -29.09 28.77 -14.00
C SER A 113 -30.49 28.15 -14.03
N ILE A 114 -31.38 28.62 -13.14
CA ILE A 114 -32.82 28.43 -13.30
C ILE A 114 -33.29 29.48 -14.31
N HIS A 115 -33.49 29.08 -15.57
CA HIS A 115 -34.18 29.92 -16.55
C HIS A 115 -35.67 29.98 -16.18
N ALA A 116 -36.12 31.14 -15.68
CA ALA A 116 -37.52 31.43 -15.48
C ALA A 116 -38.24 31.58 -16.84
N VAL A 117 -39.07 30.61 -17.20
CA VAL A 117 -40.05 30.74 -18.29
C VAL A 117 -41.20 31.61 -17.81
N LYS A 118 -41.29 32.85 -18.31
CA LYS A 118 -42.54 33.62 -18.22
C LYS A 118 -43.52 33.08 -19.26
N THR A 119 -44.39 32.17 -18.84
CA THR A 119 -45.61 31.82 -19.59
C THR A 119 -46.55 33.02 -19.63
N GLY A 120 -46.93 33.42 -20.84
CA GLY A 120 -47.93 34.45 -21.06
C GLY A 120 -49.32 34.06 -20.56
N GLN A 121 -50.08 35.06 -20.12
CA GLN A 121 -51.54 34.96 -20.01
C GLN A 121 -52.17 36.00 -20.94
N ARG A 122 -52.95 35.48 -21.90
CA ARG A 122 -54.02 36.19 -22.59
C ARG A 122 -55.19 36.37 -21.61
N THR A 123 -55.72 37.58 -21.54
CA THR A 123 -57.14 37.91 -21.77
C THR A 123 -57.25 39.40 -22.02
#